data_AF-A0A533SQ42-F1
#
_entry.id   AF-A0A533SQ42-F1
#
_cell.length_a   1.000
_cell.length_b   1.000
_cell.length_c   1.000
_cell.angle_alpha   90.00
_cell.angle_beta   90.00
_cell.angle_gamma   90.00
#
_symmetry.space_group_name_H-M   'P 1'
#
loop_
_entity.id
_entity.type
_entity.pdbx_description
1 polymer ?
#
loop_
_entity_poly.entity_id
_entity_poly.type
_entity_poly.pdbx_seq_one_letter_code
_entity_poly.pdbx_strand_id
1 'polypeptide(L)'
;MERTKKKSWQRPARKPVDEVQTLRPEEETITIHGPLWKWDWVSKLRDGLLPAIVLILLVIVPSFLIPPIQNVFGRPGLLVYMLTILTIGVFLLAASLHEGQPITRRAWYGLSGGMFTWMATEVTDRLSGAGLTSLNAVPFFLIIGLIIAILWRRVLPLPVRWFMLVFFLNWVSRFIVAGEQFLVGYFPQATLAYLATAVVGVFGTLTALIFIIWRSRDRIQRMRAAVWLWFSVLLVMEVLFAVYF
;
A
#
# COMPACT_ATOMS: atom_id res chain seq x y z
N MET A 1 -87.91 17.44 -18.03
CA MET A 1 -86.61 17.94 -18.55
C MET A 1 -85.58 17.82 -17.43
N GLU A 2 -84.87 16.69 -17.40
CA GLU A 2 -83.86 16.33 -16.40
C GLU A 2 -82.56 17.10 -16.61
N ARG A 3 -82.03 17.72 -15.55
CA ARG A 3 -80.68 18.30 -15.52
C ARG A 3 -79.72 17.23 -15.00
N THR A 4 -78.98 16.62 -15.92
CA THR A 4 -77.87 15.70 -15.64
C THR A 4 -76.70 16.42 -14.94
N LYS A 5 -76.43 16.07 -13.68
CA LYS A 5 -75.23 16.48 -12.92
C LYS A 5 -74.00 15.78 -13.49
N LYS A 6 -73.12 16.56 -14.14
CA LYS A 6 -71.82 16.12 -14.63
C LYS A 6 -70.84 16.02 -13.44
N LYS A 7 -70.62 14.81 -12.94
CA LYS A 7 -69.66 14.51 -11.85
C LYS A 7 -68.26 14.48 -12.47
N SER A 8 -67.50 15.58 -12.35
CA SER A 8 -66.11 15.65 -12.78
C SER A 8 -65.26 14.79 -11.83
N TRP A 9 -64.71 13.70 -12.39
CA TRP A 9 -63.72 12.88 -11.71
C TRP A 9 -62.39 13.65 -11.66
N GLN A 10 -62.12 14.32 -10.54
CA GLN A 10 -60.77 14.76 -10.19
C GLN A 10 -59.95 13.51 -9.87
N ARG A 11 -59.00 13.17 -10.74
CA ARG A 11 -58.00 12.14 -10.44
C ARG A 11 -57.17 12.62 -9.25
N PRO A 12 -56.98 11.80 -8.21
CA PRO A 12 -56.02 12.13 -7.16
C PRO A 12 -54.63 12.27 -7.80
N ALA A 13 -53.93 13.35 -7.46
CA ALA A 13 -52.57 13.59 -7.90
C ALA A 13 -51.73 12.35 -7.60
N ARG A 14 -51.15 11.76 -8.65
CA ARG A 14 -50.12 10.73 -8.51
C ARG A 14 -49.00 11.37 -7.68
N LYS A 15 -48.79 10.87 -6.46
CA LYS A 15 -47.53 11.06 -5.77
C LYS A 15 -46.42 10.59 -6.72
N PRO A 16 -45.31 11.34 -6.88
CA PRO A 16 -44.18 10.87 -7.65
C PRO A 16 -43.73 9.53 -7.07
N VAL A 17 -43.90 8.50 -7.88
CA VAL A 17 -43.42 7.14 -7.64
C VAL A 17 -41.95 7.15 -8.05
N ASP A 18 -41.12 6.69 -7.13
CA ASP A 18 -39.72 6.30 -7.29
C ASP A 18 -38.69 7.44 -7.39
N GLU A 19 -38.54 8.13 -6.25
CA GLU A 19 -37.18 8.33 -5.76
C GLU A 19 -36.55 6.94 -5.63
N VAL A 20 -35.80 6.53 -6.66
CA VAL A 20 -34.90 5.38 -6.57
C VAL A 20 -33.98 5.71 -5.42
N GLN A 21 -34.34 5.23 -4.23
CA GLN A 21 -33.39 4.99 -3.16
C GLN A 21 -32.33 4.12 -3.81
N THR A 22 -31.28 4.76 -4.31
CA THR A 22 -29.98 4.14 -4.44
C THR A 22 -29.70 3.65 -3.03
N LEU A 23 -30.05 2.38 -2.78
CA LEU A 23 -29.54 1.60 -1.68
C LEU A 23 -28.04 1.78 -1.81
N ARG A 24 -27.51 2.75 -1.06
CA ARG A 24 -26.11 2.75 -0.72
C ARG A 24 -25.92 1.35 -0.14
N PRO A 25 -24.95 0.57 -0.61
CA PRO A 25 -24.48 -0.56 0.14
C PRO A 25 -23.74 0.02 1.36
N GLU A 26 -24.50 0.63 2.26
CA GLU A 26 -24.14 0.83 3.65
C GLU A 26 -24.03 -0.57 4.19
N GLU A 27 -22.78 -1.02 4.28
CA GLU A 27 -22.29 -1.88 5.33
C GLU A 27 -23.29 -2.99 5.71
N GLU A 28 -23.28 -4.06 4.92
CA GLU A 28 -23.67 -5.38 5.39
C GLU A 28 -22.77 -5.73 6.58
N THR A 29 -23.14 -5.19 7.74
CA THR A 29 -22.67 -5.60 9.04
C THR A 29 -23.30 -6.95 9.26
N ILE A 30 -22.61 -7.99 8.79
CA ILE A 30 -22.92 -9.37 9.15
C ILE A 30 -22.83 -9.42 10.68
N THR A 31 -23.98 -9.36 11.34
CA THR A 31 -24.11 -9.46 12.80
C THR A 31 -23.89 -10.93 13.15
N ILE A 32 -22.62 -11.30 13.30
CA ILE A 32 -22.22 -12.63 13.75
C ILE A 32 -22.61 -12.76 15.23
N HIS A 33 -23.70 -13.48 15.51
CA HIS A 33 -24.07 -13.88 16.87
C HIS A 33 -23.17 -15.03 17.35
N GLY A 34 -21.97 -14.67 17.81
CA GLY A 34 -21.05 -15.51 18.59
C GLY A 34 -20.44 -14.69 19.73
N PRO A 35 -19.56 -15.26 20.57
CA PRO A 35 -18.87 -14.50 21.62
C PRO A 35 -18.05 -13.38 20.96
N LEU A 36 -18.60 -12.16 20.96
CA LEU A 36 -18.16 -10.99 20.20
C LEU A 36 -16.65 -10.74 20.35
N TRP A 37 -16.11 -11.03 21.53
CA TRP A 37 -14.70 -10.82 21.83
C TRP A 37 -13.76 -11.67 20.96
N LYS A 38 -14.04 -12.96 20.74
CA LYS A 38 -13.13 -13.85 19.98
C LYS A 38 -13.09 -13.50 18.50
N TRP A 39 -14.24 -13.14 17.92
CA TRP A 39 -14.35 -12.79 16.50
C TRP A 39 -13.73 -11.41 16.19
N ASP A 40 -13.79 -10.48 17.13
CA ASP A 40 -13.13 -9.18 17.01
C ASP A 40 -11.61 -9.32 16.91
N TRP A 41 -10.99 -10.21 17.70
CA TRP A 41 -9.55 -10.47 17.62
C TRP A 41 -9.12 -11.03 16.27
N VAL A 42 -9.86 -12.01 15.75
CA VAL A 42 -9.55 -12.62 14.45
C VAL A 42 -9.69 -11.60 13.33
N SER A 43 -10.71 -10.74 13.38
CA SER A 43 -10.88 -9.66 12.38
C SER A 43 -9.75 -8.63 12.45
N LYS A 44 -9.29 -8.27 13.65
CA LYS A 44 -8.18 -7.31 13.84
C LYS A 44 -6.86 -7.89 13.34
N LEU A 45 -6.59 -9.15 13.64
CA LEU A 45 -5.40 -9.84 13.17
C LEU A 45 -5.43 -10.00 11.65
N ARG A 46 -6.55 -10.44 11.07
CA ARG A 46 -6.68 -10.63 9.63
C ARG A 46 -6.64 -9.30 8.87
N ASP A 47 -7.32 -8.26 9.34
CA ASP A 47 -7.41 -7.01 8.57
C ASP A 47 -6.21 -6.08 8.81
N GLY A 48 -5.44 -6.29 9.89
CA GLY A 48 -4.26 -5.48 10.25
C GLY A 48 -2.91 -6.17 10.06
N LEU A 49 -2.78 -7.44 10.44
CA LEU A 49 -1.51 -8.18 10.32
C LEU A 49 -1.32 -8.77 8.92
N LEU A 50 -2.40 -9.28 8.29
CA LEU A 50 -2.32 -9.88 6.95
C LEU A 50 -1.75 -8.91 5.89
N PRO A 51 -2.15 -7.63 5.80
CA PRO A 51 -1.54 -6.72 4.82
C PRO A 51 -0.05 -6.52 5.05
N ALA A 52 0.40 -6.45 6.31
CA ALA A 52 1.81 -6.32 6.62
C ALA A 52 2.58 -7.58 6.17
N ILE A 53 2.07 -8.77 6.51
CA ILE A 53 2.68 -10.05 6.09
C ILE A 53 2.72 -10.16 4.57
N VAL A 54 1.63 -9.84 3.88
CA VAL A 54 1.57 -9.88 2.42
C VAL A 54 2.57 -8.91 1.80
N LEU A 55 2.69 -7.69 2.33
CA LEU A 55 3.70 -6.73 1.86
C LEU A 55 5.14 -7.24 2.09
N ILE A 56 5.43 -7.84 3.25
CA ILE A 56 6.72 -8.48 3.51
C ILE A 56 7.00 -9.57 2.48
N LEU A 57 6.02 -10.46 2.22
CA LEU A 57 6.16 -11.52 1.21
C LEU A 57 6.37 -10.96 -0.20
N LEU A 58 5.69 -9.87 -0.55
CA LEU A 58 5.88 -9.18 -1.82
C LEU A 58 7.23 -8.47 -1.94
N VAL A 59 7.96 -8.24 -0.85
CA VAL A 59 9.38 -7.83 -0.88
C VAL A 59 10.26 -9.06 -1.05
N ILE A 60 10.09 -10.04 -0.15
CA ILE A 60 10.99 -11.18 -0.01
C ILE A 60 10.94 -12.07 -1.24
N VAL A 61 9.74 -12.50 -1.67
CA VAL A 61 9.61 -13.46 -2.77
C VAL A 61 10.25 -12.94 -4.06
N PRO A 62 9.96 -11.70 -4.52
CA PRO A 62 10.61 -11.20 -5.71
C PRO A 62 12.12 -11.01 -5.54
N SER A 63 12.57 -10.59 -4.35
CA SER A 63 14.00 -10.40 -4.06
C SER A 63 14.79 -11.71 -4.09
N PHE A 64 14.22 -12.79 -3.56
CA PHE A 64 14.82 -14.13 -3.57
C PHE A 64 14.86 -14.76 -4.97
N LEU A 65 13.97 -14.35 -5.88
CA LEU A 65 13.97 -14.81 -7.27
C LEU A 65 15.04 -14.13 -8.13
N ILE A 66 15.58 -12.97 -7.72
CA ILE A 66 16.59 -12.24 -8.51
C ILE A 66 17.88 -13.09 -8.70
N PRO A 67 18.55 -13.59 -7.63
CA PRO A 67 19.78 -14.36 -7.79
C PRO A 67 19.65 -15.61 -8.69
N PRO A 68 18.63 -16.49 -8.53
CA PRO A 68 18.53 -17.68 -9.39
C PRO A 68 18.25 -17.32 -10.85
N ILE A 69 17.42 -16.32 -11.12
CA ILE A 69 17.16 -15.87 -12.49
C ILE A 69 18.44 -15.31 -13.12
N GLN A 70 19.20 -14.51 -12.37
CA GLN A 70 20.47 -13.98 -12.82
C GLN A 70 21.49 -15.09 -13.11
N ASN A 71 21.56 -16.12 -12.27
CA ASN A 71 22.51 -17.22 -12.41
C ASN A 71 22.17 -18.14 -13.61
N VAL A 72 20.88 -18.36 -13.90
CA VAL A 72 20.45 -19.28 -14.97
C VAL A 72 20.32 -18.57 -16.33
N PHE A 73 19.74 -17.37 -16.35
CA PHE A 73 19.37 -16.67 -17.60
C PHE A 73 20.18 -15.39 -17.85
N GLY A 74 21.03 -14.97 -16.90
CA GLY A 74 21.83 -13.76 -17.02
C GLY A 74 21.00 -12.47 -17.09
N ARG A 75 21.57 -11.44 -17.71
CA ARG A 75 20.92 -10.12 -17.89
C ARG A 75 19.63 -10.16 -18.70
N PRO A 76 19.52 -10.92 -19.82
CA PRO A 76 18.26 -11.00 -20.57
C PRO A 76 17.11 -11.55 -19.72
N GLY A 77 17.37 -12.56 -18.88
CA GLY A 77 16.36 -13.10 -17.96
C GLY A 77 15.87 -12.09 -16.94
N LEU A 78 16.78 -11.28 -16.37
CA LEU A 78 16.41 -10.19 -15.46
C LEU A 78 15.57 -9.11 -16.15
N LEU A 79 15.81 -8.82 -17.43
CA LEU A 79 15.01 -7.86 -18.19
C LEU A 79 13.57 -8.38 -18.38
N VAL A 80 13.41 -9.65 -18.78
CA VAL A 80 12.07 -10.27 -18.90
C VAL A 80 11.36 -10.31 -17.55
N TYR A 81 12.07 -10.64 -16.48
CA TYR A 81 11.55 -10.64 -15.13
C TYR A 81 11.09 -9.24 -14.67
N MET A 82 11.90 -8.21 -14.91
CA MET A 82 11.56 -6.81 -14.63
C MET A 82 10.30 -6.39 -15.37
N LEU A 83 10.22 -6.66 -16.69
CA LEU A 83 9.04 -6.33 -17.49
C LEU A 83 7.78 -7.06 -17.00
N THR A 84 7.93 -8.31 -16.57
CA THR A 84 6.82 -9.12 -16.03
C THR A 84 6.29 -8.49 -14.73
N ILE A 85 7.19 -8.18 -13.79
CA ILE A 85 6.83 -7.53 -12.52
C ILE A 85 6.22 -6.15 -12.76
N LEU A 86 6.80 -5.36 -13.66
CA LEU A 86 6.30 -4.03 -14.00
C LEU A 86 4.89 -4.11 -14.60
N THR A 87 4.66 -5.06 -15.51
CA THR A 87 3.35 -5.30 -16.12
C THR A 87 2.32 -5.67 -15.07
N ILE A 88 2.67 -6.55 -14.12
CA ILE A 88 1.81 -6.90 -12.98
C ILE A 88 1.52 -5.66 -12.13
N GLY A 89 2.54 -4.84 -11.82
CA GLY A 89 2.40 -3.61 -11.04
C GLY A 89 1.44 -2.61 -11.69
N VAL A 90 1.60 -2.35 -12.99
CA VAL A 90 0.75 -1.44 -13.77
C VAL A 90 -0.67 -2.01 -13.92
N PHE A 91 -0.81 -3.31 -14.15
CA PHE A 91 -2.12 -3.97 -14.21
C PHE A 91 -2.88 -3.84 -12.88
N LEU A 92 -2.21 -4.06 -11.76
CA LEU A 92 -2.81 -3.88 -10.42
C LEU A 92 -3.17 -2.41 -10.15
N LEU A 93 -2.33 -1.46 -10.58
CA LEU A 93 -2.67 -0.04 -10.50
C LEU A 93 -3.93 0.28 -11.31
N ALA A 94 -4.04 -0.21 -12.55
CA ALA A 94 -5.24 -0.05 -13.37
C ALA A 94 -6.48 -0.69 -12.71
N ALA A 95 -6.34 -1.90 -12.18
CA ALA A 95 -7.40 -2.59 -11.44
C ALA A 95 -7.83 -1.83 -10.17
N SER A 96 -6.91 -1.12 -9.52
CA SER A 96 -7.20 -0.29 -8.34
C SER A 96 -8.09 0.92 -8.67
N LEU A 97 -8.07 1.39 -9.92
CA LEU A 97 -8.85 2.54 -10.38
C LEU A 97 -10.29 2.17 -10.75
N HIS A 98 -10.58 0.89 -10.99
CA HIS A 98 -11.90 0.43 -11.38
C HIS A 98 -12.95 0.71 -10.28
N GLU A 99 -14.00 1.47 -10.62
CA GLU A 99 -14.97 1.99 -9.65
C GLU A 99 -15.95 0.94 -9.12
N GLY A 100 -16.15 -0.17 -9.83
CA GLY A 100 -17.09 -1.23 -9.45
C GLY A 100 -16.67 -2.11 -8.26
N GLN A 101 -15.60 -1.77 -7.54
CA GLN A 101 -15.04 -2.59 -6.48
C GLN A 101 -15.05 -1.91 -5.10
N PRO A 102 -15.18 -2.68 -4.00
CA PRO A 102 -15.12 -2.12 -2.66
C PRO A 102 -13.79 -1.43 -2.40
N ILE A 103 -13.83 -0.30 -1.68
CA ILE A 103 -12.68 0.56 -1.44
C ILE A 103 -11.47 -0.18 -0.85
N THR A 104 -11.72 -1.17 0.01
CA THR A 104 -10.68 -2.01 0.62
C THR A 104 -9.92 -2.81 -0.44
N ARG A 105 -10.63 -3.44 -1.39
CA ARG A 105 -10.00 -4.24 -2.46
C ARG A 105 -9.19 -3.36 -3.40
N ARG A 106 -9.71 -2.17 -3.72
CA ARG A 106 -8.97 -1.17 -4.52
C ARG A 106 -7.68 -0.75 -3.82
N ALA A 107 -7.73 -0.49 -2.51
CA ALA A 107 -6.55 -0.16 -1.74
C ALA A 107 -5.52 -1.31 -1.74
N TRP A 108 -5.95 -2.58 -1.69
CA TRP A 108 -5.05 -3.74 -1.77
C TRP A 108 -4.32 -3.82 -3.12
N TYR A 109 -5.02 -3.54 -4.21
CA TYR A 109 -4.39 -3.45 -5.53
C TYR A 109 -3.42 -2.27 -5.62
N GLY A 110 -3.75 -1.14 -5.00
CA GLY A 110 -2.83 -0.01 -4.87
C GLY A 110 -1.53 -0.39 -4.15
N LEU A 111 -1.64 -0.99 -2.95
CA LEU A 111 -0.49 -1.45 -2.17
C LEU A 111 0.39 -2.43 -2.97
N SER A 112 -0.24 -3.47 -3.52
CA SER A 112 0.46 -4.53 -4.26
C SER A 112 1.10 -3.98 -5.53
N GLY A 113 0.40 -3.12 -6.26
CA GLY A 113 0.91 -2.46 -7.45
C GLY A 113 2.13 -1.59 -7.15
N GLY A 114 2.09 -0.83 -6.04
CA GLY A 114 3.21 0.00 -5.61
C GLY A 114 4.44 -0.84 -5.26
N MET A 115 4.21 -1.96 -4.60
CA MET A 115 5.25 -2.93 -4.23
C MET A 115 5.91 -3.58 -5.44
N PHE A 116 5.13 -4.08 -6.41
CA PHE A 116 5.68 -4.65 -7.64
C PHE A 116 6.39 -3.59 -8.50
N THR A 117 5.85 -2.38 -8.59
CA THR A 117 6.51 -1.30 -9.35
C THR A 117 7.84 -0.90 -8.72
N TRP A 118 7.91 -0.88 -7.38
CA TRP A 118 9.17 -0.71 -6.67
C TRP A 118 10.16 -1.84 -6.97
N MET A 119 9.72 -3.10 -6.91
CA MET A 119 10.56 -4.26 -7.24
C MET A 119 11.09 -4.20 -8.67
N ALA A 120 10.28 -3.78 -9.65
CA ALA A 120 10.76 -3.55 -11.01
C ALA A 120 11.83 -2.44 -11.08
N THR A 121 11.68 -1.39 -10.28
CA THR A 121 12.67 -0.31 -10.16
C THR A 121 13.98 -0.84 -9.57
N GLU A 122 13.91 -1.67 -8.54
CA GLU A 122 15.09 -2.31 -7.93
C GLU A 122 15.82 -3.23 -8.92
N VAL A 123 15.08 -4.05 -9.68
CA VAL A 123 15.69 -4.90 -10.72
C VAL A 123 16.32 -4.05 -11.83
N THR A 124 15.68 -2.93 -12.21
CA THR A 124 16.23 -2.00 -13.22
C THR A 124 17.53 -1.37 -12.75
N ASP A 125 17.62 -1.01 -11.47
CA ASP A 125 18.84 -0.48 -10.89
C ASP A 125 20.01 -1.49 -10.96
N ARG A 126 19.75 -2.74 -10.58
CA ARG A 126 20.74 -3.84 -10.68
C ARG A 126 21.16 -4.13 -12.13
N LEU A 127 20.24 -3.98 -13.10
CA LEU A 127 20.50 -4.25 -14.51
C LEU A 127 21.36 -3.16 -15.16
N SER A 128 21.05 -1.91 -14.87
CA SER A 128 21.65 -0.74 -15.51
C SER A 128 22.93 -0.27 -14.82
N GLY A 129 23.07 -0.55 -13.52
CA GLY A 129 24.08 0.13 -12.69
C GLY A 129 23.88 1.65 -12.66
N ALA A 130 22.70 2.15 -13.06
CA ALA A 130 22.42 3.58 -13.18
C ALA A 130 22.37 4.29 -11.83
N GLY A 131 22.33 3.55 -10.72
CA GLY A 131 22.28 4.12 -9.39
C GLY A 131 20.94 4.84 -9.14
N LEU A 132 19.83 4.28 -9.62
CA LEU A 132 18.47 4.71 -9.29
C LEU A 132 18.19 4.62 -7.79
N THR A 133 18.91 3.75 -7.06
CA THR A 133 18.89 3.71 -5.59
C THR A 133 20.05 4.47 -4.94
N SER A 134 20.94 5.07 -5.74
CA SER A 134 22.09 5.83 -5.25
C SER A 134 21.71 7.27 -4.87
N LEU A 135 22.61 7.96 -4.16
CA LEU A 135 22.49 9.38 -3.83
C LEU A 135 22.25 10.28 -5.05
N ASN A 136 22.68 9.86 -6.25
CA ASN A 136 22.49 10.64 -7.49
C ASN A 136 21.02 10.71 -7.93
N ALA A 137 20.21 9.72 -7.55
CA ALA A 137 18.78 9.69 -7.89
C ALA A 137 17.91 10.50 -6.91
N VAL A 138 18.48 10.95 -5.79
CA VAL A 138 17.75 11.67 -4.74
C VAL A 138 17.04 12.92 -5.25
N PRO A 139 17.66 13.81 -6.06
CA PRO A 139 16.96 14.98 -6.59
C PRO A 139 15.75 14.60 -7.45
N PHE A 140 15.86 13.54 -8.25
CA PHE A 140 14.77 13.06 -9.11
C PHE A 140 13.58 12.54 -8.28
N PHE A 141 13.85 11.67 -7.31
CA PHE A 141 12.80 11.15 -6.42
C PHE A 141 12.22 12.24 -5.51
N LEU A 142 13.01 13.23 -5.07
CA LEU A 142 12.50 14.38 -4.31
C LEU A 142 11.53 15.22 -5.15
N ILE A 143 11.87 15.50 -6.41
CA ILE A 143 10.97 16.26 -7.31
C ILE A 143 9.66 15.48 -7.52
N ILE A 144 9.73 14.18 -7.82
CA ILE A 144 8.54 13.35 -8.00
C ILE A 144 7.73 13.28 -6.71
N GLY A 145 8.40 13.10 -5.56
CA GLY A 145 7.77 13.07 -4.24
C GLY A 145 7.05 14.38 -3.91
N LEU A 146 7.64 15.53 -4.26
CA LEU A 146 7.03 16.84 -4.07
C LEU A 146 5.79 17.03 -4.96
N ILE A 147 5.87 16.64 -6.23
CA ILE A 147 4.72 16.65 -7.15
C ILE A 147 3.58 15.80 -6.56
N ILE A 148 3.89 14.59 -6.10
CA ILE A 148 2.91 13.68 -5.49
C ILE A 148 2.35 14.29 -4.20
N ALA A 149 3.17 14.93 -3.37
CA ALA A 149 2.72 15.58 -2.14
C ALA A 149 1.73 16.73 -2.44
N ILE A 150 1.97 17.53 -3.48
CA ILE A 150 1.06 18.59 -3.93
C ILE A 150 -0.27 17.99 -4.44
N LEU A 151 -0.19 16.92 -5.24
CA LEU A 151 -1.36 16.24 -5.81
C LEU A 151 -2.11 15.39 -4.78
N TRP A 152 -1.49 15.09 -3.63
CA TRP A 152 -1.94 14.10 -2.66
C TRP A 152 -3.39 14.26 -2.24
N ARG A 153 -3.77 15.46 -1.80
CA ARG A 153 -5.13 15.74 -1.33
C ARG A 153 -6.09 16.10 -2.46
N ARG A 154 -5.58 16.72 -3.53
CA ARG A 154 -6.41 17.38 -4.56
C ARG A 154 -6.84 16.44 -5.68
N VAL A 155 -5.94 15.58 -6.16
CA VAL A 155 -6.14 14.86 -7.43
C VAL A 155 -6.11 13.35 -7.23
N LEU A 156 -5.27 12.84 -6.32
CA LEU A 156 -5.04 11.40 -6.24
C LEU A 156 -6.21 10.68 -5.56
N PRO A 157 -6.83 9.67 -6.20
CA PRO A 157 -7.82 8.82 -5.54
C PRO A 157 -7.14 7.93 -4.49
N LEU A 158 -7.90 7.48 -3.48
CA LEU A 158 -7.37 6.74 -2.35
C LEU A 158 -6.46 5.54 -2.74
N PRO A 159 -6.78 4.70 -3.75
CA PRO A 159 -5.93 3.58 -4.14
C PRO A 159 -4.57 3.99 -4.68
N VAL A 160 -4.52 5.08 -5.45
CA VAL A 160 -3.27 5.64 -5.99
C VAL A 160 -2.42 6.23 -4.87
N ARG A 161 -3.04 6.80 -3.83
CA ARG A 161 -2.30 7.23 -2.63
C ARG A 161 -1.59 6.05 -1.96
N TRP A 162 -2.25 4.90 -1.83
CA TRP A 162 -1.62 3.69 -1.28
C TRP A 162 -0.48 3.17 -2.15
N PHE A 163 -0.67 3.16 -3.46
CA PHE A 163 0.37 2.83 -4.43
C PHE A 163 1.61 3.71 -4.24
N MET A 164 1.43 5.03 -4.26
CA MET A 164 2.52 5.99 -4.11
C MET A 164 3.17 5.88 -2.73
N LEU A 165 2.38 5.67 -1.67
CA LEU A 165 2.90 5.51 -0.32
C LEU A 165 3.87 4.33 -0.22
N VAL A 166 3.47 3.15 -0.68
CA VAL A 166 4.32 1.94 -0.61
C VAL A 166 5.55 2.09 -1.48
N PHE A 167 5.39 2.64 -2.68
CA PHE A 167 6.51 2.88 -3.58
C PHE A 167 7.56 3.82 -2.93
N PHE A 168 7.11 4.96 -2.38
CA PHE A 168 8.01 5.92 -1.75
C PHE A 168 8.58 5.43 -0.42
N LEU A 169 7.82 4.67 0.38
CA LEU A 169 8.34 4.11 1.62
C LEU A 169 9.49 3.12 1.37
N ASN A 170 9.39 2.28 0.33
CA ASN A 170 10.52 1.44 -0.07
C ASN A 170 11.73 2.27 -0.52
N TRP A 171 11.50 3.34 -1.29
CA TRP A 171 12.58 4.24 -1.69
C TRP A 171 13.24 4.91 -0.48
N VAL A 172 12.45 5.39 0.48
CA VAL A 172 12.94 6.01 1.73
C VAL A 172 13.74 5.02 2.56
N SER A 173 13.31 3.75 2.68
CA SER A 173 14.08 2.75 3.45
C SER A 173 15.45 2.51 2.82
N ARG A 174 15.53 2.38 1.49
CA ARG A 174 16.83 2.27 0.79
C ARG A 174 17.67 3.52 0.98
N PHE A 175 17.06 4.70 0.86
CA PHE A 175 17.76 5.97 1.01
C PHE A 175 18.37 6.14 2.40
N ILE A 176 17.66 5.76 3.46
CA ILE A 176 18.17 5.79 4.84
C ILE A 176 19.44 4.95 4.93
N VAL A 177 19.38 3.68 4.51
CA VAL A 177 20.54 2.77 4.60
C VAL A 177 21.71 3.22 3.72
N ALA A 178 21.43 3.70 2.50
CA ALA A 178 22.46 4.26 1.62
C ALA A 178 23.11 5.52 2.22
N GLY A 179 22.32 6.37 2.88
CA GLY A 179 22.81 7.54 3.60
C GLY A 179 23.70 7.16 4.80
N GLU A 180 23.32 6.12 5.54
CA GLU A 180 24.14 5.58 6.63
C GLU A 180 25.45 4.99 6.11
N GLN A 181 25.42 4.20 5.03
CA GLN A 181 26.62 3.65 4.39
C GLN A 181 27.56 4.75 3.92
N PHE A 182 27.01 5.79 3.31
CA PHE A 182 27.78 6.97 2.91
C PHE A 182 28.43 7.64 4.12
N LEU A 183 27.67 7.90 5.20
CA LEU A 183 28.19 8.54 6.42
C LEU A 183 29.30 7.72 7.09
N VAL A 184 29.13 6.39 7.18
CA VAL A 184 30.12 5.48 7.77
C VAL A 184 31.42 5.46 6.97
N GLY A 185 31.34 5.62 5.64
CA GLY A 185 32.52 5.76 4.79
C GLY A 185 33.41 6.96 5.12
N TYR A 186 32.84 8.05 5.63
CA TYR A 186 33.60 9.25 6.06
C TYR A 186 33.90 9.25 7.57
N PHE A 187 32.94 8.81 8.38
CA PHE A 187 32.99 8.87 9.84
C PHE A 187 32.73 7.47 10.42
N PRO A 188 33.77 6.72 10.83
CA PRO A 188 33.59 5.40 11.39
C PRO A 188 32.70 5.36 12.64
N GLN A 189 32.58 6.45 13.40
CA GLN A 189 31.67 6.52 14.56
C GLN A 189 30.19 6.54 14.15
N ALA A 190 29.87 6.82 12.88
CA ALA A 190 28.50 6.82 12.38
C ALA A 190 27.87 5.41 12.32
N THR A 191 28.61 4.34 12.67
CA THR A 191 28.03 2.99 12.83
C THR A 191 26.92 2.95 13.88
N LEU A 192 26.92 3.89 14.83
CA LEU A 192 25.82 4.08 15.79
C LEU A 192 24.50 4.48 15.10
N ALA A 193 24.53 5.04 13.88
CA ALA A 193 23.34 5.37 13.11
C ALA A 193 22.52 4.10 12.77
N TYR A 194 23.18 3.01 12.36
CA TYR A 194 22.50 1.73 12.12
C TYR A 194 21.76 1.24 13.36
N LEU A 195 22.40 1.32 14.53
CA LEU A 195 21.75 0.93 15.79
C LEU A 195 20.55 1.82 16.09
N ALA A 196 20.67 3.14 15.89
CA ALA A 196 19.57 4.07 16.08
C ALA A 196 18.38 3.75 15.15
N THR A 197 18.64 3.51 13.86
CA THR A 197 17.60 3.15 12.88
C THR A 197 16.95 1.81 13.21
N ALA A 198 17.73 0.81 13.64
CA ALA A 198 17.20 -0.48 14.09
C ALA A 198 16.30 -0.32 15.33
N VAL A 199 16.71 0.48 16.33
CA VAL A 199 15.91 0.76 17.54
C VAL A 199 14.61 1.49 17.17
N VAL A 200 14.67 2.48 16.27
CA VAL A 200 13.49 3.17 15.76
C VAL A 200 12.55 2.21 15.02
N GLY A 201 13.08 1.29 14.20
CA GLY A 201 12.31 0.27 13.51
C GLY A 201 11.62 -0.72 14.47
N VAL A 202 12.33 -1.18 15.52
CA VAL A 202 11.73 -2.05 16.55
C VAL A 202 10.63 -1.30 17.31
N PHE A 203 10.88 -0.06 17.73
CA PHE A 203 9.88 0.76 18.42
C PHE A 203 8.66 1.05 17.53
N GLY A 204 8.88 1.33 16.24
CA GLY A 204 7.83 1.49 15.24
C GLY A 204 6.97 0.24 15.07
N THR A 205 7.61 -0.93 15.05
CA THR A 205 6.94 -2.24 14.98
C THR A 205 6.04 -2.46 16.19
N LEU A 206 6.56 -2.25 17.41
CA LEU A 206 5.79 -2.40 18.65
C LEU A 206 4.61 -1.42 18.70
N THR A 207 4.85 -0.15 18.34
CA THR A 207 3.82 0.89 18.32
C THR A 207 2.72 0.56 17.31
N ALA A 208 3.07 0.09 16.11
CA ALA A 208 2.11 -0.31 15.10
C ALA A 208 1.28 -1.53 15.54
N LEU A 209 1.89 -2.53 16.18
CA LEU A 209 1.19 -3.69 16.75
C LEU A 209 0.20 -3.28 17.84
N ILE A 210 0.62 -2.46 18.80
CA ILE A 210 -0.24 -1.92 19.85
C ILE A 210 -1.42 -1.14 19.22
N PHE A 211 -1.15 -0.33 18.20
CA PHE A 211 -2.18 0.44 17.51
C PHE A 211 -3.21 -0.46 16.80
N ILE A 212 -2.76 -1.52 16.12
CA ILE A 212 -3.64 -2.50 15.45
C ILE A 212 -4.53 -3.19 16.48
N ILE A 213 -3.97 -3.60 17.62
CA ILE A 213 -4.67 -4.40 18.62
C ILE A 213 -5.67 -3.55 19.43
N TRP A 214 -5.25 -2.38 19.93
CA TRP A 214 -6.03 -1.59 20.89
C TRP A 214 -6.84 -0.46 20.28
N ARG A 215 -6.30 0.27 19.29
CA ARG A 215 -6.91 1.53 18.84
C ARG A 215 -7.74 1.41 17.57
N SER A 216 -7.54 0.33 16.80
CA SER A 216 -8.10 0.26 15.46
C SER A 216 -9.58 -0.11 15.41
N ARG A 217 -10.41 0.84 14.96
CA ARG A 217 -11.85 0.65 14.73
C ARG A 217 -12.16 0.32 13.27
N ASP A 218 -11.59 1.08 12.32
CA ASP A 218 -11.90 0.94 10.90
C ASP A 218 -10.87 0.10 10.14
N ARG A 219 -11.32 -0.63 9.10
CA ARG A 219 -10.43 -1.44 8.23
C ARG A 219 -9.33 -0.61 7.56
N ILE A 220 -9.65 0.61 7.13
CA ILE A 220 -8.66 1.51 6.50
C ILE A 220 -7.60 1.95 7.52
N GLN A 221 -7.98 2.16 8.78
CA GLN A 221 -7.02 2.48 9.84
C GLN A 221 -6.10 1.29 10.14
N ARG A 222 -6.63 0.05 10.16
CA ARG A 222 -5.84 -1.19 10.29
C ARG A 222 -4.83 -1.30 9.17
N MET A 223 -5.27 -1.07 7.94
CA MET A 223 -4.43 -1.11 6.75
C MET A 223 -3.32 -0.05 6.77
N ARG A 224 -3.60 1.16 7.26
CA ARG A 224 -2.55 2.18 7.49
C ARG A 224 -1.51 1.71 8.49
N ALA A 225 -1.95 1.16 9.62
CA ALA A 225 -1.06 0.64 10.63
C ALA A 225 -0.25 -0.57 10.11
N ALA A 226 -0.84 -1.39 9.25
CA ALA A 226 -0.17 -2.50 8.57
C ALA A 226 0.98 -2.03 7.67
N VAL A 227 0.78 -0.93 6.92
CA VAL A 227 1.85 -0.32 6.11
C VAL A 227 2.99 0.20 7.00
N TRP A 228 2.67 0.87 8.11
CA TRP A 228 3.70 1.30 9.07
C TRP A 228 4.43 0.13 9.73
N LEU A 229 3.72 -0.94 10.05
CA LEU A 229 4.29 -2.16 10.59
C LEU A 229 5.25 -2.79 9.57
N TRP A 230 4.81 -2.97 8.33
CA TRP A 230 5.65 -3.48 7.24
C TRP A 230 6.90 -2.61 7.03
N PHE A 231 6.74 -1.29 6.95
CA PHE A 231 7.87 -0.37 6.75
C PHE A 231 8.87 -0.43 7.91
N SER A 232 8.39 -0.52 9.15
CA SER A 232 9.26 -0.64 10.33
C SER A 232 10.04 -1.95 10.32
N VAL A 233 9.38 -3.07 9.97
CA VAL A 233 10.04 -4.37 9.82
C VAL A 233 11.04 -4.34 8.67
N LEU A 234 10.68 -3.71 7.54
CA LEU A 234 11.56 -3.54 6.39
C LEU A 234 12.84 -2.78 6.77
N LEU A 235 12.72 -1.66 7.50
CA LEU A 235 13.88 -0.90 7.98
C LEU A 235 14.81 -1.76 8.84
N VAL A 236 14.27 -2.52 9.79
CA VAL A 236 15.08 -3.42 10.62
C VAL A 236 15.79 -4.46 9.75
N MET A 237 15.07 -5.09 8.81
CA MET A 237 15.66 -6.08 7.91
C MET A 237 16.79 -5.50 7.04
N GLU A 238 16.59 -4.30 6.47
CA GLU A 238 17.58 -3.64 5.61
C GLU A 238 18.84 -3.25 6.39
N VAL A 239 18.68 -2.74 7.61
CA VAL A 239 19.82 -2.43 8.49
C VAL A 239 20.57 -3.70 8.88
N LEU A 240 19.86 -4.77 9.28
CA LEU A 240 20.49 -6.04 9.60
C LEU A 240 21.26 -6.59 8.39
N PHE A 241 20.67 -6.50 7.20
CA PHE A 241 21.35 -6.94 5.99
C PHE A 241 22.63 -6.14 5.73
N ALA A 242 22.57 -4.80 5.87
CA ALA A 242 23.73 -3.93 5.67
C ALA A 242 24.84 -4.09 6.73
N VAL A 243 24.52 -4.58 7.92
CA VAL A 243 25.51 -4.78 9.01
C VAL A 243 26.16 -6.16 8.93
N TYR A 244 25.42 -7.20 8.52
CA TYR A 244 25.89 -8.59 8.56
C TYR A 244 26.39 -9.14 7.21
N PHE A 245 26.05 -8.51 6.08
CA PHE A 245 26.44 -8.93 4.73
C PHE A 245 27.14 -7.81 3.97
#